data_AF-A0A9N9XIL9-F1
#
_entry.id   AF-A0A9N9XIL9-F1
#
_cell.length_a   1.000
_cell.length_b   1.000
_cell.length_c   1.000
_cell.angle_alpha   90.00
_cell.angle_beta   90.00
_cell.angle_gamma   90.00
#
_symmetry.space_group_name_H-M   'P 1'
#
loop_
_entity.id
_entity.type
_entity.pdbx_description
1 polymer ?
#
loop_
_entity_poly.entity_id
_entity_poly.type
_entity_poly.pdbx_seq_one_letter_code
_entity_poly.pdbx_strand_id
1 'polypeptide(L)'
;MIVLAITLCLLVISAQGQIPVEKCPDVKGVANFDGAAYLGDWYEQARYPTALEDHGRCVVTNIAVDSDGNVKSRTQYINSETNETHVLEGEGTSNSTTGEAKFLVHFLNPDVTVPFWVLGTDYKRYSVGFSCFERDGVTLESLFLTTRHQYASPDDIDAIIQVLEDNNISRKQLIPTDQNGCEYDLNKIY
;
A
#
# COMPACT_ATOMS: atom_id res chain seq x y z
N MET A 1 41.89 36.95 -11.83
CA MET A 1 41.43 35.56 -12.05
C MET A 1 40.88 35.04 -10.74
N ILE A 2 39.59 35.22 -10.50
CA ILE A 2 38.90 34.71 -9.32
C ILE A 2 38.04 33.56 -9.84
N VAL A 3 38.47 32.33 -9.52
CA VAL A 3 37.74 31.11 -9.84
C VAL A 3 36.56 31.06 -8.86
N LEU A 4 35.37 31.37 -9.36
CA LEU A 4 34.12 31.15 -8.63
C LEU A 4 33.91 29.63 -8.56
N ALA A 5 34.25 29.04 -7.42
CA ALA A 5 33.90 27.67 -7.11
C ALA A 5 32.37 27.61 -6.95
N ILE A 6 31.68 27.20 -8.02
CA ILE A 6 30.27 26.83 -7.98
C ILE A 6 30.21 25.49 -7.25
N THR A 7 30.11 25.57 -5.92
CA THR A 7 29.72 24.43 -5.09
C THR A 7 28.24 24.20 -5.37
N LEU A 8 27.95 23.38 -6.37
CA LEU A 8 26.64 22.80 -6.60
C LEU A 8 26.33 21.89 -5.40
N CYS A 9 25.82 22.49 -4.33
CA CYS A 9 25.10 21.75 -3.30
C CYS A 9 23.92 21.09 -4.02
N LEU A 10 24.11 19.81 -4.36
CA LEU A 10 23.02 18.88 -4.65
C LEU A 10 22.18 18.80 -3.37
N LEU A 11 21.29 19.77 -3.20
CA LEU A 11 20.08 19.59 -2.42
C LEU A 11 19.31 18.51 -3.17
N VAL A 12 19.59 17.25 -2.84
CA VAL A 12 18.68 16.16 -3.13
C VAL A 12 17.48 16.45 -2.23
N ILE A 13 16.59 17.31 -2.72
CA ILE A 13 15.24 17.40 -2.19
C ILE A 13 14.67 16.03 -2.54
N SER A 14 14.66 15.13 -1.57
CA SER A 14 13.92 13.89 -1.64
C SER A 14 12.44 14.28 -1.73
N ALA A 15 11.97 14.63 -2.92
CA ALA A 15 10.55 14.69 -3.17
C ALA A 15 10.05 13.25 -3.00
N GLN A 16 9.44 12.94 -1.86
CA GLN A 16 8.76 11.68 -1.66
C GLN A 16 7.54 11.69 -2.59
N GLY A 17 7.75 11.19 -3.81
CA GLY A 17 6.70 11.00 -4.81
C GLY A 17 6.54 9.50 -5.10
N GLN A 18 5.40 9.12 -5.69
CA GLN A 18 5.19 7.76 -6.20
C GLN A 18 6.31 7.35 -7.16
N ILE A 19 6.64 6.05 -7.18
CA ILE A 19 7.74 5.52 -7.98
C ILE A 19 7.35 5.50 -9.46
N PRO A 20 8.02 6.27 -10.34
CA PRO A 20 7.81 6.16 -11.76
C PRO A 20 8.54 4.93 -12.32
N VAL A 21 7.87 4.19 -13.19
CA VAL A 21 8.42 3.05 -13.93
C VAL A 21 8.15 3.21 -15.42
N GLU A 22 8.91 2.49 -16.26
CA GLU A 22 8.71 2.53 -17.72
C GLU A 22 7.37 1.88 -18.12
N LYS A 23 7.01 0.79 -17.47
CA LYS A 23 5.75 0.04 -17.65
C LYS A 23 5.46 -0.76 -16.40
N CYS A 24 4.20 -1.16 -16.23
CA CYS A 24 3.84 -2.04 -15.13
C CYS A 24 4.54 -3.41 -15.26
N PRO A 25 5.08 -3.94 -14.15
CA PRO A 25 5.67 -5.26 -14.15
C PRO A 25 4.61 -6.33 -14.41
N ASP A 26 5.01 -7.44 -15.02
CA ASP A 26 4.14 -8.60 -15.21
C ASP A 26 4.05 -9.38 -13.90
N VAL A 27 3.03 -9.08 -13.11
CA VAL A 27 2.78 -9.71 -11.80
C VAL A 27 1.41 -10.38 -11.77
N LYS A 28 1.29 -11.40 -10.92
CA LYS A 28 0.07 -12.19 -10.79
C LYS A 28 -0.55 -11.99 -9.43
N GLY A 29 -1.88 -11.81 -9.42
CA GLY A 29 -2.63 -11.84 -8.18
C GLY A 29 -2.80 -13.28 -7.69
N VAL A 30 -3.09 -13.44 -6.40
CA VAL A 30 -3.44 -14.74 -5.81
C VAL A 30 -4.62 -15.35 -6.58
N ALA A 31 -4.47 -16.57 -7.06
CA ALA A 31 -5.52 -17.30 -7.76
C ALA A 31 -6.58 -17.83 -6.79
N ASN A 32 -7.82 -17.99 -7.28
CA ASN A 32 -8.96 -18.49 -6.49
C ASN A 32 -9.13 -17.73 -5.17
N PHE A 33 -9.04 -16.41 -5.24
CA PHE A 33 -8.97 -15.57 -4.05
C PHE A 33 -10.24 -15.67 -3.18
N ASP A 34 -10.06 -16.02 -1.91
CA ASP A 34 -11.13 -15.99 -0.91
C ASP A 34 -11.27 -14.59 -0.30
N GLY A 35 -12.20 -13.81 -0.84
CA GLY A 35 -12.48 -12.46 -0.36
C GLY A 35 -13.01 -12.41 1.08
N ALA A 36 -13.75 -13.44 1.51
CA ALA A 36 -14.29 -13.50 2.87
C ALA A 36 -13.18 -13.75 3.90
N ALA A 37 -12.22 -14.60 3.58
CA ALA A 37 -11.04 -14.82 4.42
C ALA A 37 -10.11 -13.60 4.51
N TYR A 38 -10.19 -12.68 3.55
CA TYR A 38 -9.34 -11.49 3.50
C TYR A 38 -9.87 -10.31 4.33
N LEU A 39 -11.14 -10.35 4.75
CA LEU A 39 -11.76 -9.30 5.58
C LEU A 39 -11.02 -9.09 6.91
N GLY A 40 -11.26 -7.95 7.55
CA GLY A 40 -10.65 -7.52 8.80
C GLY A 40 -9.43 -6.63 8.60
N ASP A 41 -8.63 -6.53 9.66
CA ASP A 41 -7.55 -5.54 9.75
C ASP A 41 -6.24 -6.03 9.14
N TRP A 42 -5.51 -5.09 8.55
CA TRP A 42 -4.19 -5.25 7.95
C TRP A 42 -3.31 -4.07 8.37
N TYR A 43 -2.29 -4.34 9.18
CA TYR A 43 -1.34 -3.37 9.71
C TYR A 43 -0.13 -3.27 8.78
N GLU A 44 0.18 -2.07 8.31
CA GLU A 44 1.27 -1.88 7.36
C GLU A 44 2.64 -1.96 8.03
N GLN A 45 3.55 -2.74 7.46
CA GLN A 45 4.91 -2.92 7.93
C GLN A 45 5.90 -2.08 7.12
N ALA A 46 5.66 -1.96 5.82
CA ALA A 46 6.43 -1.08 4.94
C ALA A 46 5.65 -0.84 3.65
N ARG A 47 6.02 0.23 2.94
CA ARG A 47 5.44 0.58 1.64
C ARG A 47 6.46 1.18 0.70
N TYR A 48 6.11 1.26 -0.57
CA TYR A 48 6.73 2.21 -1.47
C TYR A 48 6.20 3.63 -1.21
N PRO A 49 6.96 4.68 -1.59
CA PRO A 49 6.45 6.05 -1.62
C PRO A 49 5.09 6.14 -2.32
N THR A 50 4.12 6.79 -1.67
CA THR A 50 2.77 6.98 -2.18
C THR A 50 2.21 8.32 -1.74
N ALA A 51 1.41 8.95 -2.61
CA ALA A 51 0.75 10.22 -2.31
C ALA A 51 -0.51 10.05 -1.44
N LEU A 52 -1.10 8.85 -1.39
CA LEU A 52 -2.35 8.60 -0.66
C LEU A 52 -2.15 8.51 0.87
N GLU A 53 -0.94 8.13 1.31
CA GLU A 53 -0.56 7.92 2.71
C GLU A 53 0.77 8.61 3.01
N ASP A 54 0.93 9.81 2.43
CA ASP A 54 2.16 10.58 2.53
C ASP A 54 2.51 10.85 4.01
N HIS A 55 3.77 10.60 4.38
CA HIS A 55 4.27 10.65 5.77
C HIS A 55 3.45 9.85 6.80
N GLY A 56 2.68 8.84 6.37
CA GLY A 56 1.86 8.02 7.26
C GLY A 56 2.66 7.12 8.20
N ARG A 57 2.35 7.21 9.50
CA ARG A 57 2.68 6.24 10.56
C ARG A 57 1.39 5.64 11.12
N CYS A 58 1.48 4.56 11.89
CA CYS A 58 0.32 3.90 12.49
C CYS A 58 -0.74 3.50 11.45
N VAL A 59 -0.29 3.06 10.26
CA VAL A 59 -1.20 2.77 9.15
C VAL A 59 -1.87 1.41 9.38
N VAL A 60 -3.19 1.41 9.38
CA VAL A 60 -4.01 0.19 9.42
C VAL A 60 -5.15 0.32 8.41
N THR A 61 -5.35 -0.73 7.62
CA THR A 61 -6.46 -0.83 6.68
C THR A 61 -7.40 -1.93 7.14
N ASN A 62 -8.67 -1.60 7.31
CA ASN A 62 -9.70 -2.61 7.45
C ASN A 62 -10.44 -2.82 6.15
N ILE A 63 -10.70 -4.09 5.85
CA ILE A 63 -11.51 -4.51 4.72
C ILE A 63 -12.79 -5.16 5.25
N ALA A 64 -13.95 -4.64 4.86
CA ALA A 64 -15.25 -5.14 5.31
C ALA A 64 -16.24 -5.22 4.15
N VAL A 65 -17.40 -5.81 4.42
CA VAL A 65 -18.54 -5.83 3.52
C VAL A 65 -19.67 -5.03 4.15
N ASP A 66 -20.21 -4.04 3.44
CA ASP A 66 -21.33 -3.24 3.92
C ASP A 66 -22.68 -4.00 3.85
N SER A 67 -23.76 -3.35 4.30
CA SER A 67 -25.10 -3.95 4.30
C SER A 67 -25.63 -4.28 2.91
N ASP A 68 -25.09 -3.63 1.87
CA ASP A 68 -25.50 -3.81 0.48
C ASP A 68 -24.62 -4.86 -0.23
N GLY A 69 -23.63 -5.43 0.47
CA GLY A 69 -22.74 -6.46 -0.05
C GLY A 69 -21.50 -5.91 -0.76
N ASN A 70 -21.23 -4.61 -0.67
CA ASN A 70 -20.05 -4.00 -1.31
C ASN A 70 -18.82 -4.14 -0.41
N VAL A 71 -17.67 -4.40 -1.02
CA VAL A 71 -16.39 -4.41 -0.31
C VAL A 71 -15.94 -2.99 -0.05
N LYS A 72 -15.70 -2.64 1.21
CA LYS A 72 -15.21 -1.34 1.64
C LYS A 72 -13.83 -1.48 2.27
N SER A 73 -12.96 -0.52 2.00
CA SER A 73 -11.67 -0.37 2.67
C SER A 73 -11.67 0.93 3.46
N ARG A 74 -11.18 0.88 4.69
CA ARG A 74 -10.93 2.07 5.50
C ARG A 74 -9.51 2.03 6.02
N THR A 75 -8.64 2.86 5.45
CA THR A 75 -7.29 3.06 5.95
C THR A 75 -7.26 4.22 6.93
N GLN A 76 -6.74 4.01 8.12
CA GLN A 76 -6.43 5.06 9.10
C GLN A 76 -4.92 5.19 9.25
N TYR A 77 -4.42 6.42 9.32
CA TYR A 77 -3.02 6.71 9.62
C TYR A 77 -2.85 8.06 10.32
N ILE A 78 -1.67 8.28 10.90
CA ILE A 78 -1.26 9.58 11.44
C ILE A 78 -0.18 10.15 10.53
N ASN A 79 -0.32 11.39 10.09
CA ASN A 79 0.75 12.07 9.37
C ASN A 79 1.87 12.45 10.37
N SER A 80 3.09 11.97 10.16
CA SER A 80 4.18 12.16 11.12
C SER A 80 4.73 13.59 11.18
N GLU A 81 4.45 14.43 10.19
CA GLU A 81 4.88 15.84 10.17
C GLU A 81 3.87 16.75 10.86
N THR A 82 2.57 16.53 10.64
CA THR A 82 1.49 17.37 11.18
C THR A 82 0.89 16.82 12.47
N ASN A 83 1.10 15.54 12.76
CA ASN A 83 0.47 14.79 13.85
C ASN A 83 -1.07 14.71 13.75
N GLU A 84 -1.62 14.88 12.54
CA GLU A 84 -3.05 14.75 12.27
C GLU A 84 -3.42 13.31 11.93
N THR A 85 -4.60 12.87 12.36
CA THR A 85 -5.17 11.58 11.96
C THR A 85 -5.93 11.74 10.66
N HIS A 86 -5.62 10.89 9.68
CA HIS A 86 -6.28 10.85 8.39
C HIS A 86 -7.00 9.52 8.19
N VAL A 87 -8.02 9.56 7.34
CA VAL A 87 -8.81 8.40 6.94
C VAL A 87 -8.97 8.43 5.43
N LEU A 88 -8.66 7.31 4.80
CA LEU A 88 -8.87 7.07 3.38
C LEU A 88 -9.90 5.95 3.22
N GLU A 89 -11.05 6.28 2.62
CA GLU A 89 -12.14 5.34 2.40
C GLU A 89 -12.24 4.97 0.92
N GLY A 90 -12.37 3.68 0.66
CA GLY A 90 -12.42 3.13 -0.69
C GLY A 90 -13.48 2.05 -0.85
N GLU A 91 -13.94 1.87 -2.09
CA GLU A 91 -14.85 0.79 -2.49
C GLU A 91 -14.15 -0.13 -3.49
N GLY A 92 -14.10 -1.41 -3.16
CA GLY A 92 -13.44 -2.44 -3.96
C GLY A 92 -14.43 -3.15 -4.87
N THR A 93 -14.09 -3.23 -6.15
CA THR A 93 -14.80 -4.05 -7.13
C THR A 93 -13.83 -5.03 -7.77
N SER A 94 -14.24 -6.29 -7.92
CA SER A 94 -13.41 -7.25 -8.66
C SER A 94 -13.43 -6.91 -10.14
N ASN A 95 -12.26 -6.84 -10.77
CA ASN A 95 -12.13 -6.68 -12.23
C ASN A 95 -11.56 -7.95 -12.90
N SER A 96 -11.43 -9.03 -12.14
CA SER A 96 -10.83 -10.28 -12.58
C SER A 96 -11.89 -11.21 -13.17
N THR A 97 -11.64 -11.69 -14.40
CA THR A 97 -12.46 -12.74 -15.04
C THR A 97 -11.90 -14.15 -14.79
N THR A 98 -10.71 -14.25 -14.19
CA THR A 98 -9.98 -15.50 -13.95
C THR A 98 -9.98 -15.94 -12.49
N GLY A 99 -10.54 -15.13 -11.58
CA GLY A 99 -10.52 -15.39 -10.14
C GLY A 99 -9.21 -14.99 -9.45
N GLU A 100 -8.29 -14.34 -10.16
CA GLU A 100 -7.13 -13.67 -9.54
C GLU A 100 -7.57 -12.50 -8.65
N ALA A 101 -6.82 -12.26 -7.57
CA ALA A 101 -7.00 -11.16 -6.63
C ALA A 101 -6.63 -9.79 -7.24
N LYS A 102 -7.38 -9.39 -8.27
CA LYS A 102 -7.26 -8.10 -8.96
C LYS A 102 -8.56 -7.33 -8.82
N PHE A 103 -8.43 -6.09 -8.37
CA PHE A 103 -9.53 -5.22 -8.01
C PHE A 103 -9.32 -3.83 -8.62
N LEU A 104 -10.42 -3.09 -8.72
CA LEU A 104 -10.40 -1.64 -8.81
C LEU A 104 -10.89 -1.09 -7.47
N VAL A 105 -10.15 -0.15 -6.90
CA VAL A 105 -10.51 0.55 -5.67
C VAL A 105 -10.84 1.99 -6.04
N HIS A 106 -12.07 2.41 -5.76
CA HIS A 106 -12.52 3.78 -5.94
C HIS A 106 -12.47 4.51 -4.60
N PHE A 107 -11.64 5.54 -4.50
CA PHE A 107 -11.59 6.45 -3.37
C PHE A 107 -12.48 7.65 -3.64
N LEU A 108 -13.21 8.11 -2.61
CA LEU A 108 -14.06 9.30 -2.73
C LEU A 108 -13.27 10.60 -2.50
N ASN A 109 -12.24 10.55 -1.66
CA ASN A 109 -11.41 11.69 -1.30
C ASN A 109 -9.94 11.25 -1.13
N PRO A 110 -9.08 11.46 -2.14
CA PRO A 110 -9.37 12.07 -3.45
C PRO A 110 -10.28 11.19 -4.33
N ASP A 111 -11.07 11.81 -5.20
CA ASP A 111 -11.88 11.10 -6.21
C ASP A 111 -10.96 10.48 -7.28
N VAL A 112 -10.64 9.20 -7.09
CA VAL A 112 -9.75 8.46 -7.99
C VAL A 112 -10.03 6.96 -7.92
N THR A 113 -9.96 6.29 -9.07
CA THR A 113 -10.02 4.83 -9.15
C THR A 113 -8.66 4.29 -9.55
N VAL A 114 -8.12 3.36 -8.75
CA VAL A 114 -6.82 2.74 -9.00
C VAL A 114 -6.92 1.22 -8.99
N PRO A 115 -6.10 0.50 -9.77
CA PRO A 115 -6.00 -0.95 -9.64
C PRO A 115 -5.36 -1.32 -8.30
N PHE A 116 -5.82 -2.40 -7.69
CA PHE A 116 -5.19 -2.98 -6.50
C PHE A 116 -5.15 -4.50 -6.64
N TRP A 117 -3.97 -5.09 -6.49
CA TRP A 117 -3.73 -6.52 -6.66
C TRP A 117 -3.14 -7.08 -5.37
N VAL A 118 -3.62 -8.24 -4.93
CA VAL A 118 -2.98 -8.99 -3.84
C VAL A 118 -2.06 -10.03 -4.45
N LEU A 119 -0.74 -9.80 -4.37
CA LEU A 119 0.26 -10.67 -5.00
C LEU A 119 0.55 -11.92 -4.20
N GLY A 120 0.31 -11.88 -2.89
CA GLY A 120 0.45 -13.02 -2.00
C GLY A 120 -0.18 -12.74 -0.63
N THR A 121 -0.85 -13.74 -0.08
CA THR A 121 -1.41 -13.72 1.27
C THR A 121 -1.70 -15.15 1.72
N ASP A 122 -1.58 -15.41 3.01
CA ASP A 122 -2.14 -16.62 3.64
C ASP A 122 -3.45 -16.32 4.40
N TYR A 123 -4.01 -15.12 4.19
CA TYR A 123 -5.23 -14.56 4.81
C TYR A 123 -5.14 -14.31 6.32
N LYS A 124 -4.20 -14.96 7.02
CA LYS A 124 -4.17 -15.04 8.48
C LYS A 124 -2.99 -14.34 9.11
N ARG A 125 -1.94 -14.05 8.35
CA ARG A 125 -0.71 -13.47 8.88
C ARG A 125 -0.20 -12.32 8.06
N TYR A 126 -0.10 -12.46 6.74
CA TYR A 126 0.52 -11.46 5.87
C TYR A 126 -0.25 -11.21 4.58
N SER A 127 -0.01 -10.06 3.97
CA SER A 127 -0.45 -9.73 2.63
C SER A 127 0.53 -8.79 1.93
N VAL A 128 0.63 -8.94 0.60
CA VAL A 128 1.40 -8.06 -0.28
C VAL A 128 0.44 -7.43 -1.29
N GLY A 129 0.11 -6.17 -1.05
CA GLY A 129 -0.70 -5.35 -1.94
C GLY A 129 0.16 -4.61 -2.96
N PHE A 130 -0.31 -4.52 -4.20
CA PHE A 130 0.38 -3.85 -5.29
C PHE A 130 -0.58 -3.06 -6.16
N SER A 131 -0.13 -1.93 -6.66
CA SER A 131 -0.85 -1.12 -7.65
C SER A 131 0.13 -0.66 -8.71
N CYS A 132 -0.28 -0.69 -9.97
CA CYS A 132 0.44 -0.02 -11.03
C CYS A 132 -0.52 0.46 -12.11
N PHE A 133 -0.37 1.72 -12.51
CA PHE A 133 -1.20 2.33 -13.55
C PHE A 133 -0.50 3.52 -14.20
N GLU A 134 -0.93 3.85 -15.42
CA GLU A 134 -0.50 5.06 -16.11
C GLU A 134 -1.41 6.23 -15.73
N ARG A 135 -0.81 7.37 -15.40
CA ARG A 135 -1.49 8.65 -15.16
C ARG A 135 -0.70 9.77 -15.81
N ASP A 136 -1.36 10.54 -16.68
CA ASP A 136 -0.77 11.70 -17.36
C ASP A 136 0.54 11.39 -18.09
N GLY A 137 0.65 10.18 -18.69
CA GLY A 137 1.83 9.71 -19.40
C GLY A 137 2.97 9.19 -18.51
N VAL A 138 2.75 9.07 -17.20
CA VAL A 138 3.70 8.48 -16.25
C VAL A 138 3.10 7.20 -15.67
N THR A 139 3.82 6.09 -15.77
CA THR A 139 3.43 4.86 -15.07
C THR A 139 3.95 4.91 -13.64
N LEU A 140 3.05 4.72 -12.67
CA LEU A 140 3.33 4.79 -11.26
C LEU A 140 3.05 3.44 -10.62
N GLU A 141 3.95 2.99 -9.75
CA GLU A 141 3.73 1.80 -8.93
C GLU A 141 3.64 2.12 -7.44
N SER A 142 2.95 1.27 -6.70
CA SER A 142 2.85 1.32 -5.25
C SER A 142 2.81 -0.10 -4.70
N LEU A 143 3.40 -0.28 -3.52
CA LEU A 143 3.56 -1.58 -2.86
C LEU A 143 3.26 -1.38 -1.38
N PHE A 144 2.50 -2.30 -0.81
CA PHE A 144 2.04 -2.27 0.58
C PHE A 144 2.29 -3.64 1.20
N LEU A 145 3.13 -3.70 2.23
CA LEU A 145 3.45 -4.92 2.96
C LEU A 145 2.69 -4.89 4.27
N THR A 146 1.75 -5.79 4.47
CA THR A 146 0.86 -5.75 5.65
C THR A 146 0.80 -7.07 6.38
N THR A 147 0.45 -7.01 7.67
CA THR A 147 0.27 -8.18 8.54
C THR A 147 -1.02 -8.08 9.34
N ARG A 148 -1.52 -9.21 9.85
CA ARG A 148 -2.70 -9.24 10.74
C ARG A 148 -2.42 -8.69 12.14
N HIS A 149 -1.14 -8.58 12.51
CA HIS A 149 -0.71 -8.02 13.78
C HIS A 149 0.13 -6.77 13.54
N GLN A 150 0.02 -5.82 14.48
CA GLN A 150 0.75 -4.55 14.46
C GLN A 150 2.27 -4.75 14.27
N TYR A 151 2.83 -5.75 14.95
CA TYR A 151 4.23 -6.13 14.83
C TYR A 151 4.32 -7.48 14.11
N ALA A 152 4.97 -7.49 12.95
CA ALA A 152 5.21 -8.71 12.19
C ALA A 152 6.15 -9.68 12.93
N SER A 153 5.88 -10.97 12.83
CA SER A 153 6.84 -12.01 13.21
C SER A 153 7.90 -12.19 12.12
N PRO A 154 9.07 -12.79 12.43
CA PRO A 154 10.08 -13.12 11.41
C PRO A 154 9.50 -13.95 10.26
N ASP A 155 8.64 -14.93 10.56
CA ASP A 155 8.01 -15.80 9.55
C ASP A 155 7.07 -15.02 8.61
N ASP A 156 6.45 -13.94 9.09
CA ASP A 156 5.60 -13.08 8.25
C ASP A 156 6.46 -12.27 7.28
N ILE A 157 7.59 -11.75 7.77
CA ILE A 157 8.56 -11.00 6.95
C ILE A 157 9.18 -11.90 5.89
N ASP A 158 9.58 -13.12 6.24
CA ASP A 158 10.14 -14.09 5.29
C ASP A 158 9.14 -14.44 4.19
N ALA A 159 7.87 -14.67 4.54
CA ALA A 159 6.81 -14.94 3.58
C ALA A 159 6.56 -13.74 2.64
N ILE A 160 6.56 -12.52 3.18
CA ILE A 160 6.44 -11.29 2.38
C ILE A 160 7.62 -11.18 1.40
N ILE A 161 8.86 -11.38 1.87
CA ILE A 161 10.05 -11.29 1.03
C ILE A 161 10.00 -12.31 -0.10
N GLN A 162 9.56 -13.55 0.17
CA GLN A 162 9.41 -14.57 -0.86
C GLN A 162 8.46 -14.12 -1.98
N VAL A 163 7.33 -13.49 -1.65
CA VAL A 163 6.39 -12.96 -2.65
C VAL A 163 7.03 -11.86 -3.51
N LEU A 164 7.84 -10.99 -2.91
CA LEU A 164 8.56 -9.96 -3.67
C LEU A 164 9.58 -10.58 -4.63
N GLU A 165 10.32 -11.60 -4.18
CA GLU A 165 11.31 -12.30 -4.99
C GLU A 165 10.66 -13.06 -6.15
N ASP A 166 9.57 -13.77 -5.90
CA ASP A 166 8.81 -14.51 -6.93
C ASP A 166 8.25 -13.59 -8.03
N ASN A 167 7.97 -12.32 -7.69
CA ASN A 167 7.45 -11.31 -8.60
C ASN A 167 8.52 -10.34 -9.13
N ASN A 168 9.81 -10.55 -8.81
CA ASN A 168 10.92 -9.66 -9.16
C ASN A 168 10.72 -8.19 -8.71
N ILE A 169 10.06 -7.99 -7.57
CA ILE A 169 9.81 -6.66 -7.00
C ILE A 169 11.02 -6.23 -6.16
N SER A 170 11.51 -5.01 -6.42
CA SER A 170 12.66 -4.46 -5.71
C SER A 170 12.34 -4.14 -4.25
N ARG A 171 13.32 -4.28 -3.36
CA ARG A 171 13.21 -3.83 -1.97
C ARG A 171 13.83 -2.45 -1.73
N LYS A 172 14.50 -1.89 -2.73
CA LYS A 172 15.34 -0.68 -2.56
C LYS A 172 14.56 0.58 -2.18
N GLN A 173 13.27 0.62 -2.54
CA GLN A 173 12.41 1.79 -2.33
C GLN A 173 11.46 1.58 -1.15
N LEU A 174 11.60 0.49 -0.39
CA LEU A 174 10.75 0.25 0.78
C LEU A 174 11.07 1.25 1.88
N ILE A 175 10.01 1.91 2.35
CA ILE A 175 10.00 2.76 3.54
C ILE A 175 9.31 1.96 4.64
N PRO A 176 10.00 1.64 5.75
CA PRO A 176 9.37 1.02 6.91
C PRO A 176 8.30 1.93 7.51
N THR A 177 7.17 1.36 7.89
CA THR A 177 6.08 2.09 8.53
C THR A 177 6.26 2.05 10.04
N ASP A 178 6.27 3.21 10.69
CA ASP A 178 6.39 3.26 12.15
C ASP A 178 5.06 2.89 12.81
N GLN A 179 5.05 1.71 13.45
CA GLN A 179 3.92 1.18 14.20
C GLN A 179 4.07 1.35 15.72
N ASN A 180 5.06 2.10 16.22
CA ASN A 180 5.25 2.25 17.67
C ASN A 180 4.28 3.27 18.29
N GLY A 181 3.79 2.96 19.50
CA GLY A 181 2.96 3.89 20.28
C GLY A 181 1.63 4.27 19.60
N CYS A 182 1.11 3.40 18.74
CA CYS A 182 -0.11 3.65 17.99
C CYS A 182 -1.36 3.28 18.78
N GLU A 183 -2.36 4.15 18.75
CA GLU A 183 -3.72 3.87 19.21
C GLU A 183 -4.63 3.79 17.99
N TYR A 184 -5.28 2.64 17.80
CA TYR A 184 -6.21 2.43 16.68
C TYR A 184 -7.64 2.51 17.20
N ASP A 185 -8.47 3.30 16.52
CA ASP A 185 -9.91 3.33 16.80
C ASP A 185 -10.59 2.22 16.01
N LEU A 186 -10.43 0.99 16.49
CA LEU A 186 -10.96 -0.22 15.85
C LEU A 186 -12.50 -0.25 15.81
N ASN A 187 -13.20 0.63 16.52
CA ASN A 187 -14.67 0.72 16.49
C ASN A 187 -15.18 1.63 15.36
N LYS A 188 -14.31 2.48 14.79
CA LYS A 188 -14.62 3.28 13.60
C LYS A 188 -14.17 2.62 12.31
N ILE A 189 -13.49 1.50 12.45
CA ILE A 189 -13.26 0.51 11.43
C ILE A 189 -14.59 -0.28 11.29
N TYR A 190 -15.03 -0.56 10.06
CA TYR A 190 -16.35 -1.14 9.77
C TYR A 190 -16.66 -2.41 10.57
#